data_AF-A0A1W0D5R8-F1
#
_entry.id   AF-A0A1W0D5R8-F1
#
_cell.length_a   1.000
_cell.length_b   1.000
_cell.length_c   1.000
_cell.angle_alpha   90.00
_cell.angle_beta   90.00
_cell.angle_gamma   90.00
#
_symmetry.space_group_name_H-M   'P 1'
#
loop_
_entity.id
_entity.type
_entity.pdbx_description
1 polymer ?
#
loop_
_entity_poly.entity_id
_entity_poly.type
_entity_poly.pdbx_seq_one_letter_code
_entity_poly.pdbx_strand_id
1 'polypeptide(L)'
;MAKVTVRSEEDANTDVVQKQKPKFESVTDSLGRVIQLRQLDPLQQSRLVMAVGGEVSSNSAYMNGFALPAAMVAFVDDEPFGLPQNLAQIETRLTLLGNEGIAAIGEWLVGKYNAAKEAAEDQEKDAMRNAAKN
;
A
#
# COMPACT_ATOMS: atom_id res chain seq x y z
N MET A 1 50.69 -34.04 -5.13
CA MET A 1 49.58 -33.47 -5.93
C MET A 1 48.51 -33.00 -4.96
N ALA A 2 48.27 -31.68 -4.88
CA ALA A 2 47.30 -31.10 -3.97
C ALA A 2 45.88 -31.29 -4.54
N LYS A 3 45.00 -31.93 -3.76
CA LYS A 3 43.58 -32.09 -4.11
C LYS A 3 42.82 -30.90 -3.50
N VAL A 4 42.57 -29.87 -4.31
CA VAL A 4 41.71 -28.74 -3.96
C VAL A 4 40.27 -29.20 -4.04
N THR A 5 39.58 -29.22 -2.90
CA THR A 5 38.14 -29.50 -2.83
C THR A 5 37.40 -28.17 -2.91
N VAL A 6 36.82 -27.87 -4.07
CA VAL A 6 35.85 -26.75 -4.20
C VAL A 6 34.55 -27.22 -3.57
N ARG A 7 34.08 -26.52 -2.53
CA ARG A 7 32.70 -26.68 -2.05
C ARG A 7 31.79 -26.06 -3.11
N SER A 8 30.98 -26.89 -3.75
CA SER A 8 29.92 -26.50 -4.67
C SER A 8 28.85 -25.68 -3.92
N GLU A 9 28.30 -24.69 -4.61
CA GLU A 9 27.33 -23.67 -4.17
C GLU A 9 25.92 -24.25 -3.88
N GLU A 10 25.82 -25.44 -3.29
CA GLU A 10 24.54 -26.13 -3.06
C GLU A 10 23.84 -25.73 -1.75
N ASP A 11 24.40 -24.80 -0.97
CA ASP A 11 23.71 -24.21 0.20
C ASP A 11 23.14 -22.81 -0.11
N ALA A 12 22.79 -22.55 -1.37
CA ALA A 12 21.99 -21.38 -1.72
C ALA A 12 20.54 -21.60 -1.25
N ASN A 13 20.29 -21.22 0.00
CA ASN A 13 19.00 -21.02 0.65
C ASN A 13 17.82 -20.87 -0.33
N THR A 14 17.16 -21.99 -0.63
CA THR A 14 15.95 -22.07 -1.46
C THR A 14 14.70 -22.05 -0.57
N ASP A 15 14.69 -21.20 0.45
CA ASP A 15 13.43 -20.75 1.03
C ASP A 15 12.73 -19.87 -0.02
N VAL A 16 11.96 -20.52 -0.89
CA VAL A 16 10.96 -19.88 -1.74
C VAL A 16 9.97 -19.22 -0.81
N VAL A 17 10.22 -17.93 -0.50
CA VAL A 17 9.27 -17.04 0.15
C VAL A 17 8.01 -17.09 -0.70
N GLN A 18 6.98 -17.79 -0.20
CA GLN A 18 5.68 -17.82 -0.84
C GLN A 18 5.16 -16.38 -0.89
N LYS A 19 5.30 -15.72 -2.05
CA LYS A 19 4.73 -14.40 -2.29
C LYS A 19 3.22 -14.55 -2.14
N GLN A 20 2.67 -14.03 -1.04
CA GLN A 20 1.23 -13.88 -0.88
C GLN A 20 0.69 -13.15 -2.11
N LYS A 21 -0.37 -13.68 -2.72
CA LYS A 21 -1.07 -12.98 -3.80
C LYS A 21 -1.49 -11.61 -3.29
N PRO A 22 -1.22 -10.52 -4.02
CA PRO A 22 -1.61 -9.19 -3.58
C PRO A 22 -3.13 -9.15 -3.42
N LYS A 23 -3.59 -8.81 -2.22
CA LYS A 23 -5.01 -8.55 -1.95
C LYS A 23 -5.31 -7.14 -2.41
N PHE A 24 -6.23 -7.03 -3.35
CA PHE A 24 -6.75 -5.75 -3.80
C PHE A 24 -8.11 -5.49 -3.17
N GLU A 25 -8.37 -4.22 -2.85
CA GLU A 25 -9.69 -3.75 -2.45
C GLU A 25 -10.27 -2.89 -3.55
N SER A 26 -11.56 -3.04 -3.84
CA SER A 26 -12.22 -2.30 -4.93
C SER A 26 -13.02 -1.14 -4.37
N VAL A 27 -12.90 0.01 -5.01
CA VAL A 27 -13.66 1.23 -4.75
C VAL A 27 -14.25 1.69 -6.08
N THR A 28 -15.50 2.15 -6.06
CA THR A 28 -16.15 2.73 -7.24
C THR A 28 -16.26 4.23 -7.05
N ASP A 29 -15.83 5.01 -8.04
CA ASP A 29 -15.97 6.46 -8.00
C ASP A 29 -17.35 6.93 -8.52
N SER A 30 -17.62 8.23 -8.42
CA SER A 30 -18.89 8.81 -8.87
C SER A 30 -19.08 8.76 -10.40
N LEU A 31 -18.03 8.52 -11.17
CA LEU A 31 -18.08 8.33 -12.62
C LEU A 31 -18.38 6.86 -13.00
N GLY A 32 -18.46 5.96 -12.01
CA GLY A 32 -18.72 4.54 -12.21
C GLY A 32 -17.47 3.72 -12.52
N ARG A 33 -16.27 4.31 -12.42
CA ARG A 33 -15.00 3.62 -12.65
C ARG A 33 -14.66 2.74 -11.44
N VAL A 34 -14.11 1.56 -11.69
CA VAL A 34 -13.67 0.63 -10.65
C VAL A 34 -12.17 0.81 -10.42
N ILE A 35 -11.81 1.28 -9.23
CA ILE A 35 -10.44 1.50 -8.79
C ILE A 35 -10.06 0.37 -7.84
N GLN A 36 -9.05 -0.41 -8.22
CA GLN A 36 -8.51 -1.44 -7.34
C GLN A 36 -7.29 -0.91 -6.60
N LEU A 37 -7.30 -1.00 -5.28
CA LEU A 37 -6.29 -0.49 -4.38
C LEU A 37 -5.44 -1.62 -3.82
N ARG A 38 -4.12 -1.43 -3.85
CA ARG A 38 -3.13 -2.28 -3.17
C ARG A 38 -2.79 -1.71 -1.80
N GLN A 39 -2.47 -2.60 -0.87
CA GLN A 39 -1.76 -2.20 0.34
C GLN A 39 -0.28 -1.98 0.02
N LEU A 40 0.28 -0.87 0.50
CA LEU A 40 1.69 -0.57 0.34
C LEU A 40 2.49 -1.16 1.50
N ASP A 41 3.49 -1.98 1.18
CA ASP A 41 4.47 -2.46 2.17
C ASP A 41 5.48 -1.35 2.53
N PRO A 42 6.25 -1.48 3.62
CA PRO A 42 7.20 -0.43 4.04
C PRO A 42 8.27 -0.09 3.00
N LEU A 43 8.71 -1.06 2.20
CA LEU A 43 9.69 -0.82 1.13
C LEU A 43 9.05 -0.02 0.00
N GLN A 44 7.79 -0.31 -0.36
CA GLN A 44 7.03 0.45 -1.34
C GLN A 44 6.75 1.88 -0.87
N GLN A 45 6.42 2.08 0.40
CA GLN A 45 6.25 3.41 0.99
C GLN A 45 7.57 4.20 0.94
N SER A 46 8.70 3.58 1.29
CA SER A 46 10.03 4.21 1.18
C SER A 46 10.36 4.59 -0.26
N ARG A 47 10.08 3.70 -1.22
CA ARG A 47 10.28 3.98 -2.65
C ARG A 47 9.41 5.12 -3.15
N LEU A 48 8.17 5.24 -2.65
CA LEU A 48 7.30 6.35 -2.97
C LEU A 48 7.88 7.69 -2.49
N VAL A 49 8.40 7.74 -1.26
CA VAL A 49 9.06 8.95 -0.73
C VAL A 49 10.22 9.36 -1.63
N MET A 50 11.04 8.39 -2.08
CA MET A 50 12.13 8.68 -3.02
C MET A 50 11.63 9.12 -4.39
N ALA A 51 10.54 8.53 -4.89
CA ALA A 51 9.93 8.89 -6.17
C ALA A 51 9.36 10.32 -6.18
N VAL A 52 8.77 10.76 -5.06
CA VAL A 52 8.28 12.13 -4.87
C VAL A 52 9.43 13.13 -4.79
N GLY A 53 10.55 12.74 -4.17
CA GLY A 53 11.74 13.56 -3.99
C GLY A 53 11.75 14.31 -2.66
N GLY A 54 12.96 14.59 -2.15
CA GLY A 54 13.19 15.06 -0.78
C GLY A 54 12.38 16.32 -0.40
N GLU A 55 12.36 17.33 -1.26
CA GLU A 55 11.67 18.60 -0.99
C GLU A 55 10.15 18.41 -0.86
N VAL A 56 9.52 17.77 -1.86
CA VAL A 56 8.06 17.58 -1.89
C VAL A 56 7.61 16.53 -0.87
N SER A 57 8.44 15.52 -0.58
CA SER A 57 8.10 14.47 0.39
C SER A 57 7.97 14.98 1.83
N SER A 58 8.57 16.13 2.14
CA SER A 58 8.40 16.80 3.45
C SER A 58 6.99 17.37 3.65
N ASN A 59 6.23 17.57 2.56
CA ASN A 59 4.85 18.03 2.63
C ASN A 59 3.92 16.85 2.93
N SER A 60 3.62 16.66 4.22
CA SER A 60 2.74 15.59 4.70
C SER A 60 1.33 15.67 4.11
N ALA A 61 0.81 16.88 3.86
CA ALA A 61 -0.50 17.06 3.23
C ALA A 61 -0.48 16.55 1.78
N TYR A 62 0.60 16.82 1.04
CA TYR A 62 0.77 16.28 -0.30
C TYR A 62 0.90 14.76 -0.30
N MET A 63 1.74 14.23 0.59
CA MET A 63 1.95 12.79 0.73
C MET A 63 0.65 12.05 1.06
N ASN A 64 -0.08 12.50 2.07
CA ASN A 64 -1.30 11.82 2.54
C ASN A 64 -2.51 12.07 1.63
N GLY A 65 -2.64 13.28 1.08
CA GLY A 65 -3.79 13.66 0.25
C GLY A 65 -3.69 13.18 -1.19
N PHE A 66 -2.48 12.99 -1.72
CA PHE A 66 -2.30 12.75 -3.16
C PHE A 66 -1.34 11.58 -3.45
N ALA A 67 -0.08 11.67 -3.00
CA ALA A 67 0.94 10.72 -3.42
C ALA A 67 0.67 9.28 -2.93
N LEU A 68 0.25 9.11 -1.67
CA LEU A 68 -0.12 7.80 -1.12
C LEU A 68 -1.36 7.22 -1.82
N PRO A 69 -2.51 7.93 -1.91
CA PRO A 69 -3.66 7.46 -2.67
C PRO A 69 -3.31 7.05 -4.11
N ALA A 70 -2.54 7.86 -4.84
CA ALA A 70 -2.12 7.56 -6.20
C ALA A 70 -1.20 6.32 -6.31
N ALA A 71 -0.35 6.08 -5.31
CA ALA A 71 0.52 4.91 -5.26
C ALA A 71 -0.24 3.62 -4.89
N MET A 72 -1.33 3.73 -4.13
CA MET A 72 -2.21 2.61 -3.80
C MET A 72 -2.99 2.11 -5.01
N VAL A 73 -3.23 2.94 -6.02
CA VAL A 73 -3.95 2.48 -7.22
C VAL A 73 -3.18 1.40 -7.96
N ALA A 74 -3.82 0.26 -8.11
CA ALA A 74 -3.33 -0.90 -8.83
C ALA A 74 -4.01 -1.10 -10.18
N PHE A 75 -5.31 -0.84 -10.26
CA PHE A 75 -6.07 -0.87 -11.50
C PHE A 75 -7.10 0.26 -11.54
N VAL A 76 -7.40 0.74 -12.74
CA VAL A 76 -8.58 1.56 -13.04
C VAL A 76 -9.24 0.95 -14.26
N ASP A 77 -10.48 0.47 -14.15
CA ASP A 77 -11.24 -0.15 -15.26
C ASP A 77 -10.42 -1.16 -16.07
N ASP A 78 -9.76 -2.08 -15.37
CA ASP A 78 -8.88 -3.14 -15.90
C ASP A 78 -7.50 -2.67 -16.43
N GLU A 79 -7.20 -1.37 -16.43
CA GLU A 79 -5.85 -0.87 -16.77
C GLU A 79 -4.90 -1.01 -15.55
N PRO A 80 -3.82 -1.82 -15.65
CA PRO A 80 -2.89 -2.02 -14.54
C PRO A 80 -1.89 -0.88 -14.38
N PHE A 81 -1.67 -0.46 -13.14
CA PHE A 81 -0.66 0.53 -12.76
C PHE A 81 0.43 -0.09 -11.89
N GLY A 82 1.70 0.26 -12.14
CA GLY A 82 2.82 -0.10 -11.28
C GLY A 82 2.87 0.73 -9.99
N LEU A 83 3.90 0.57 -9.16
CA LEU A 83 4.24 1.59 -8.15
C LEU A 83 4.87 2.80 -8.87
N PRO A 84 4.54 4.06 -8.53
CA PRO A 84 5.17 5.20 -9.17
C PRO A 84 6.68 5.23 -8.86
N GLN A 85 7.49 5.55 -9.86
CA GLN A 85 8.95 5.61 -9.75
C GLN A 85 9.50 7.04 -9.75
N ASN A 86 8.67 8.03 -10.09
CA ASN A 86 9.01 9.44 -10.09
C ASN A 86 7.75 10.30 -9.93
N LEU A 87 7.95 11.59 -9.69
CA LEU A 87 6.87 12.57 -9.51
C LEU A 87 5.94 12.66 -10.73
N ALA A 88 6.47 12.62 -11.97
CA ALA A 88 5.66 12.70 -13.19
C ALA A 88 4.65 11.55 -13.31
N GLN A 89 5.02 10.34 -12.86
CA GLN A 89 4.10 9.20 -12.83
C GLN A 89 3.01 9.35 -11.76
N ILE A 90 3.28 10.09 -10.68
CA ILE A 90 2.28 10.43 -9.66
C ILE A 90 1.29 11.43 -10.26
N GLU A 91 1.79 12.51 -10.88
CA GLU A 91 0.97 13.53 -11.52
C GLU A 91 0.07 12.95 -12.62
N THR A 92 0.60 12.02 -13.42
CA THR A 92 -0.18 11.31 -14.45
C THR A 92 -1.35 10.55 -13.82
N ARG A 93 -1.14 9.88 -12.69
CA ARG A 93 -2.23 9.20 -11.97
C ARG A 93 -3.23 10.15 -11.36
N LEU A 94 -2.76 11.24 -10.76
CA LEU A 94 -3.65 12.26 -10.20
C LEU A 94 -4.54 12.85 -11.31
N THR A 95 -3.98 13.05 -12.49
CA THR A 95 -4.71 13.53 -13.67
C THR A 95 -5.76 12.51 -14.13
N LEU A 96 -5.39 11.22 -14.19
CA LEU A 96 -6.31 10.14 -14.53
C LEU A 96 -7.45 10.00 -13.52
N LEU A 97 -7.13 10.00 -12.23
CA LEU A 97 -8.11 9.83 -11.15
C LEU A 97 -9.05 11.03 -11.04
N GLY A 98 -8.54 12.24 -11.27
CA GLY A 98 -9.31 13.46 -11.08
C GLY A 98 -9.78 13.62 -9.64
N ASN A 99 -10.75 14.50 -9.44
CA ASN A 99 -11.29 14.77 -8.12
C ASN A 99 -12.15 13.59 -7.63
N GLU A 100 -12.88 12.96 -8.54
CA GLU A 100 -13.82 11.88 -8.29
C GLU A 100 -13.10 10.62 -7.78
N GLY A 101 -12.01 10.24 -8.45
CA GLY A 101 -11.20 9.10 -8.04
C GLY A 101 -10.49 9.34 -6.70
N ILE A 102 -9.91 10.53 -6.51
CA ILE A 102 -9.23 10.87 -5.24
C ILE A 102 -10.22 10.95 -4.08
N ALA A 103 -11.40 11.53 -4.29
CA ALA A 103 -12.44 11.59 -3.28
C ALA A 103 -12.91 10.19 -2.86
N ALA A 104 -13.18 9.30 -3.83
CA ALA A 104 -13.61 7.93 -3.55
C ALA A 104 -12.56 7.15 -2.74
N ILE A 105 -11.28 7.29 -3.09
CA ILE A 105 -10.18 6.66 -2.34
C ILE A 105 -10.08 7.27 -0.93
N GLY A 106 -10.23 8.58 -0.80
CA GLY A 106 -10.23 9.29 0.49
C GLY A 106 -11.34 8.83 1.43
N GLU A 107 -12.57 8.71 0.93
CA GLU A 107 -13.70 8.19 1.68
C GLU A 107 -13.47 6.75 2.15
N TRP A 108 -12.94 5.90 1.26
CA TRP A 108 -12.58 4.53 1.61
C TRP A 108 -11.50 4.47 2.70
N LEU A 109 -10.46 5.32 2.62
CA LEU A 109 -9.41 5.41 3.64
C LEU A 109 -9.96 5.84 5.01
N VAL A 110 -10.85 6.84 5.04
CA VAL A 110 -11.50 7.29 6.27
C VAL A 110 -12.38 6.18 6.86
N GLY A 111 -13.14 5.48 6.02
CA GLY A 111 -13.94 4.33 6.43
C GLY A 111 -13.07 3.23 7.07
N LYS A 112 -11.93 2.90 6.45
CA LYS A 112 -10.97 1.93 7.01
C LYS A 112 -10.40 2.36 8.34
N TYR A 113 -10.04 3.63 8.48
CA TYR A 113 -9.52 4.16 9.73
C TYR A 113 -10.57 4.06 10.86
N ASN A 114 -11.81 4.46 10.58
CA ASN A 114 -12.89 4.38 11.57
C ASN A 114 -13.17 2.93 11.99
N ALA A 115 -13.27 2.00 11.04
CA ALA A 115 -13.48 0.58 11.33
C ALA A 115 -12.33 -0.02 12.16
N ALA A 116 -11.08 0.35 11.88
CA ALA A 116 -9.93 -0.10 12.67
C ALA A 116 -9.95 0.46 14.10
N LYS A 117 -10.38 1.71 14.26
CA LYS A 117 -10.53 2.35 15.58
C LYS A 117 -11.61 1.66 16.41
N GLU A 118 -12.79 1.44 15.85
CA GLU A 118 -13.90 0.75 16.53
C GLU A 118 -13.49 -0.67 16.96
N ALA A 119 -12.82 -1.42 16.08
CA ALA A 119 -12.32 -2.75 16.39
C ALA A 119 -11.30 -2.76 17.54
N ALA A 120 -10.44 -1.74 17.62
CA ALA A 120 -9.48 -1.60 18.73
C ALA A 120 -10.18 -1.29 20.06
N GLU A 121 -11.19 -0.41 20.05
CA GLU A 121 -11.99 -0.09 21.23
C GLU A 121 -12.78 -1.30 21.75
N ASP A 122 -13.33 -2.12 20.86
CA ASP A 122 -14.05 -3.34 21.24
C ASP A 122 -13.10 -4.40 21.82
N GLN A 123 -11.91 -4.56 21.25
CA GLN A 123 -10.87 -5.43 21.82
C GLN A 123 -10.45 -4.99 23.23
N GLU A 124 -10.34 -3.67 23.47
CA GLU A 124 -10.01 -3.13 24.78
C GLU A 124 -11.13 -3.40 25.81
N LYS A 125 -12.39 -3.20 25.42
CA LYS A 125 -13.56 -3.50 26.27
C LYS A 125 -13.64 -4.99 26.60
N ASP A 126 -13.40 -5.86 25.63
CA ASP A 126 -13.42 -7.31 25.83
C ASP A 126 -12.24 -7.79 26.68
N ALA A 127 -11.05 -7.22 26.50
CA ALA A 127 -9.92 -7.46 27.38
C ALA A 127 -10.23 -7.05 28.83
N MET A 128 -10.86 -5.89 29.03
CA MET A 128 -11.28 -5.42 30.36
C MET A 128 -12.35 -6.31 31.00
N ARG A 129 -13.33 -6.77 30.23
CA ARG A 129 -14.36 -7.73 30.69
C ARG A 129 -13.78 -9.08 31.07
N ASN A 130 -12.79 -9.56 30.34
CA ASN A 130 -12.11 -10.82 30.63
C ASN A 130 -11.18 -10.69 31.85
N ALA A 131 -10.55 -9.54 32.05
CA ALA A 131 -9.74 -9.25 33.23
C ALA A 131 -10.58 -9.16 34.51
N ALA A 132 -11.80 -8.60 34.44
CA ALA A 132 -12.71 -8.48 35.59
C ALA A 132 -13.38 -9.80 36.01
N LYS A 133 -13.25 -10.88 35.22
CA LYS A 133 -13.81 -12.21 35.50
C LYS A 133 -12.79 -13.19 36.12
N ASN A 134 -11.51 -12.82 36.17
CA ASN A 134 -10.45 -13.58 36.85
C ASN A 134 -10.13 -12.95 38.21
#